data_AF-A0A3M5W3I4-F1
#
_entry.id   AF-A0A3M5W3I4-F1
#
_cell.length_a   1.000
_cell.length_b   1.000
_cell.length_c   1.000
_cell.angle_alpha   90.00
_cell.angle_beta   90.00
_cell.angle_gamma   90.00
#
_symmetry.space_group_name_H-M   'P 1'
#
loop_
_entity.id
_entity.type
_entity.pdbx_description
1 polymer ?
#
loop_
_entity_poly.entity_id
_entity_poly.type
_entity_poly.pdbx_seq_one_letter_code
_entity_poly.pdbx_strand_id
1 'polypeptide(L)'
;MLTGGTAKMEGAVELAEEIFHMPVRLGVPHSVKGLADVVRNPIYSTGVCLLLYGLQKQSDGISLSGIVGNSSYSDETKAPVLERIKRWVQGNF
;
A
#
# COMPACT_ATOMS: atom_id res chain seq x y z
N MET A 1 7.87 -0.57 15.57
CA MET A 1 8.13 -1.49 14.44
C MET A 1 8.89 -0.73 13.37
N LEU A 2 9.99 -1.27 12.84
CA LEU A 2 10.80 -0.66 11.78
C LEU A 2 10.46 -1.28 10.43
N THR A 3 10.37 -0.48 9.35
CA THR A 3 10.07 -0.95 7.99
C THR A 3 10.94 -0.21 6.97
N GLY A 4 10.86 -0.58 5.69
CA GLY A 4 11.67 0.02 4.62
C GLY A 4 13.03 -0.67 4.44
N GLY A 5 13.80 -0.20 3.46
CA GLY A 5 15.11 -0.82 3.15
C GLY A 5 16.17 -0.59 4.22
N THR A 6 16.19 0.58 4.84
CA THR A 6 17.15 0.94 5.90
C THR A 6 16.93 0.13 7.17
N ALA A 7 15.72 -0.37 7.41
CA ALA A 7 15.42 -1.23 8.55
C ALA A 7 16.13 -2.60 8.50
N LYS A 8 16.75 -2.97 7.37
CA LYS A 8 17.61 -4.17 7.26
C LYS A 8 19.07 -3.94 7.63
N MET A 9 19.46 -2.70 7.92
CA MET A 9 20.82 -2.40 8.35
C MET A 9 21.10 -3.14 9.66
N GLU A 10 22.25 -3.80 9.73
CA GLU A 10 22.70 -4.50 10.92
C GLU A 10 22.80 -3.52 12.10
N GLY A 11 22.30 -3.92 13.27
CA GLY A 11 22.28 -3.07 14.47
C GLY A 11 21.15 -2.04 14.51
N ALA A 12 20.34 -1.88 13.44
CA ALA A 12 19.30 -0.85 13.41
C ALA A 12 18.14 -1.12 14.38
N VAL A 13 17.82 -2.40 14.62
CA VAL A 13 16.77 -2.78 15.57
C VAL A 13 17.28 -2.60 16.99
N GLU A 14 18.49 -3.09 17.25
CA GLU A 14 19.17 -3.06 18.54
C GLU A 14 19.37 -1.60 19.01
N LEU A 15 19.83 -0.73 18.12
CA LEU A 15 19.96 0.70 18.40
C LEU A 15 18.61 1.35 18.72
N ALA A 16 17.56 0.98 17.98
CA ALA A 16 16.22 1.48 18.27
C ALA A 16 15.71 0.98 19.63
N GLU A 17 15.98 -0.27 20.00
CA GLU A 17 15.62 -0.80 21.33
C GLU A 17 16.38 -0.06 22.45
N GLU A 18 17.65 0.24 22.25
CA GLU A 18 18.47 1.01 23.20
C GLU A 18 17.91 2.43 23.41
N ILE A 19 17.58 3.14 22.32
CA ILE A 19 17.07 4.52 22.36
C ILE A 19 15.66 4.59 22.97
N PHE A 20 14.77 3.67 22.58
CA PHE A 20 13.36 3.73 22.96
C PHE A 20 13.02 2.96 24.25
N HIS A 21 13.97 2.19 24.81
CA HIS A 21 13.77 1.36 26.01
C HIS A 21 12.54 0.45 25.95
N MET A 22 12.21 -0.02 24.75
CA MET A 22 11.04 -0.84 24.47
C MET A 22 11.35 -1.82 23.34
N PRO A 23 10.65 -2.96 23.25
CA PRO A 23 10.91 -3.94 22.19
C PRO A 23 10.59 -3.34 20.81
N VAL A 24 11.52 -3.47 19.88
CA VAL A 24 11.38 -3.03 18.49
C VAL A 24 11.44 -4.26 17.59
N ARG A 25 10.58 -4.31 16.57
CA ARG A 25 10.49 -5.42 15.64
C ARG A 25 10.67 -4.95 14.20
N LEU A 26 11.34 -5.76 13.40
CA LEU A 26 11.37 -5.58 11.94
C LEU A 26 10.03 -6.00 11.33
N GLY A 27 9.37 -5.06 10.68
CA GLY A 27 8.09 -5.25 10.02
C GLY A 27 8.26 -5.55 8.54
N VAL A 28 7.62 -6.63 8.08
CA VAL A 28 7.56 -7.04 6.67
C VAL A 28 6.12 -7.03 6.19
N PRO A 29 5.85 -6.72 4.92
CA PRO A 29 4.48 -6.71 4.43
C PRO A 29 3.92 -8.13 4.44
N HIS A 30 2.64 -8.22 4.81
CA HIS A 30 1.88 -9.47 4.93
C HIS A 30 0.56 -9.34 4.16
N SER A 31 -0.20 -10.44 4.06
CA SER A 31 -1.52 -10.48 3.40
C SER A 31 -1.49 -10.33 1.87
N VAL A 32 -0.40 -10.72 1.21
CA VAL A 32 -0.29 -10.82 -0.25
C VAL A 32 -0.38 -12.29 -0.68
N LYS A 33 -1.28 -12.61 -1.62
CA LYS A 33 -1.41 -13.97 -2.20
C LYS A 33 -0.58 -14.09 -3.48
N GLY A 34 -0.03 -15.26 -3.76
CA GLY A 34 0.72 -15.58 -4.98
C GLY A 34 2.19 -15.12 -4.97
N LEU A 35 2.48 -13.87 -4.59
CA LEU A 35 3.83 -13.29 -4.59
C LEU A 35 4.45 -13.17 -3.17
N ALA A 36 3.92 -13.92 -2.19
CA ALA A 36 4.26 -13.76 -0.78
C ALA A 36 5.77 -13.88 -0.50
N ASP A 37 6.45 -14.82 -1.16
CA ASP A 37 7.87 -15.10 -0.89
C ASP A 37 8.80 -13.99 -1.36
N VAL A 38 8.45 -13.29 -2.45
CA VAL A 38 9.25 -12.18 -2.98
C VAL A 38 9.04 -10.92 -2.15
N VAL A 39 7.79 -10.64 -1.76
CA VAL A 39 7.46 -9.39 -1.06
C VAL A 39 7.75 -9.45 0.44
N ARG A 40 8.10 -10.61 1.02
CA ARG A 40 8.44 -10.79 2.44
C ARG A 40 9.79 -10.18 2.81
N ASN A 41 9.94 -8.89 2.51
CA ASN A 41 11.12 -8.10 2.71
C ASN A 41 10.64 -6.65 2.99
N PRO A 42 11.17 -5.99 4.04
CA PRO A 42 10.73 -4.65 4.43
C PRO A 42 10.95 -3.58 3.36
N ILE A 43 11.81 -3.84 2.35
CA ILE A 43 11.99 -2.98 1.17
C ILE A 43 10.66 -2.76 0.42
N TYR A 44 9.77 -3.75 0.41
CA TYR A 44 8.51 -3.67 -0.32
C TYR A 44 7.34 -3.13 0.51
N SER A 45 7.56 -2.78 1.78
CA SER A 45 6.50 -2.37 2.70
C SER A 45 5.68 -1.19 2.19
N THR A 46 6.31 -0.15 1.64
CA THR A 46 5.60 1.04 1.15
C THR A 46 4.69 0.72 -0.03
N GLY A 47 5.22 0.05 -1.05
CA GLY A 47 4.45 -0.29 -2.25
C GLY A 47 3.28 -1.23 -1.96
N VAL A 48 3.53 -2.28 -1.18
CA VAL A 48 2.48 -3.23 -0.78
C VAL A 48 1.42 -2.54 0.09
N CYS A 49 1.82 -1.70 1.03
CA CYS A 49 0.88 -0.99 1.90
C CYS A 49 -0.02 -0.03 1.10
N LEU A 50 0.53 0.71 0.13
CA LEU A 50 -0.26 1.58 -0.73
C LEU A 50 -1.30 0.81 -1.56
N LEU A 51 -0.94 -0.36 -2.09
CA LEU A 51 -1.87 -1.21 -2.83
C LEU A 51 -3.00 -1.72 -1.92
N LEU A 52 -2.66 -2.25 -0.74
CA LEU A 52 -3.65 -2.73 0.23
C LEU A 52 -4.55 -1.58 0.71
N TYR A 53 -3.97 -0.41 0.98
CA TYR A 53 -4.72 0.79 1.36
C TYR A 53 -5.67 1.24 0.27
N GLY A 54 -5.24 1.25 -1.00
CA GLY A 54 -6.10 1.60 -2.13
C GLY A 54 -7.26 0.62 -2.30
N LEU A 55 -7.02 -0.68 -2.10
CA LEU A 55 -8.06 -1.70 -2.14
C LEU A 55 -9.09 -1.51 -1.01
N GLN A 56 -8.63 -1.24 0.21
CA GLN A 56 -9.50 -0.97 1.36
C GLN A 56 -10.29 0.34 1.18
N LYS A 57 -9.64 1.41 0.70
CA LYS A 57 -10.33 2.68 0.40
C LYS A 57 -11.36 2.54 -0.72
N GLN A 58 -11.14 1.64 -1.69
CA GLN A 58 -12.13 1.36 -2.72
C GLN A 58 -13.33 0.60 -2.15
N SER A 59 -13.13 -0.33 -1.21
CA SER A 59 -14.26 -0.98 -0.52
C SER A 59 -15.01 0.00 0.38
N ASP A 60 -14.30 0.91 1.05
CA ASP A 60 -14.89 1.90 1.96
C ASP A 60 -15.54 3.08 1.20
N GLY A 61 -15.17 3.29 -0.07
CA GLY A 61 -15.55 4.42 -0.91
C GLY A 61 -16.63 4.15 -1.97
N ILE A 62 -17.22 2.95 -2.04
CA ILE A 62 -18.39 2.68 -2.89
C ILE A 62 -19.66 2.63 -2.02
N SER A 63 -19.87 3.72 -1.28
CA SER A 63 -21.21 4.25 -0.97
C SER A 63 -21.48 5.50 -1.81
N LEU A 64 -20.96 5.53 -3.05
CA LEU A 64 -21.34 6.49 -4.09
C LEU A 64 -22.27 5.85 -5.14
N SER A 65 -22.94 4.73 -4.81
CA SER A 65 -24.02 4.15 -5.62
C SER A 65 -25.35 4.88 -5.41
N GLY A 66 -25.32 6.20 -5.23
CA GLY A 66 -26.50 7.02 -4.94
C GLY A 66 -26.86 8.07 -5.98
N ILE A 67 -25.97 8.41 -6.94
CA ILE A 67 -26.17 9.58 -7.79
C ILE A 67 -25.66 9.28 -9.21
N VAL A 68 -26.59 8.95 -10.13
CA VAL A 68 -26.45 8.93 -11.61
C VAL A 68 -25.72 7.69 -12.17
N GLY A 69 -26.28 6.81 -12.99
CA GLY A 69 -27.29 6.97 -14.05
C GLY A 69 -26.60 7.09 -15.42
N ASN A 70 -26.54 6.00 -16.18
CA ASN A 70 -26.13 5.87 -17.59
C ASN A 70 -24.70 6.29 -17.98
N SER A 71 -23.94 5.37 -18.58
CA SER A 71 -23.64 5.38 -20.02
C SER A 71 -22.51 4.41 -20.42
N SER A 72 -22.84 3.58 -21.41
CA SER A 72 -22.01 3.21 -22.58
C SER A 72 -20.75 2.35 -22.41
N TYR A 73 -20.94 1.09 -22.79
CA TYR A 73 -20.05 0.29 -23.65
C TYR A 73 -18.95 1.07 -24.42
N SER A 74 -17.69 0.79 -24.12
CA SER A 74 -16.51 0.77 -25.02
C SER A 74 -15.36 0.17 -24.21
N ASP A 75 -14.97 -1.06 -24.49
CA ASP A 75 -13.90 -1.47 -25.40
C ASP A 75 -12.48 -1.03 -24.98
N GLU A 76 -11.65 -2.07 -24.84
CA GLU A 76 -10.19 -2.16 -24.76
C GLU A 76 -9.32 -1.30 -23.80
N THR A 77 -8.78 -2.04 -22.82
CA THR A 77 -7.35 -2.13 -22.43
C THR A 77 -6.61 -0.96 -21.74
N LYS A 78 -6.27 -1.22 -20.46
CA LYS A 78 -5.17 -0.66 -19.65
C LYS A 78 -5.29 0.76 -19.07
N ALA A 79 -6.34 1.53 -19.37
CA ALA A 79 -6.50 2.89 -18.83
C ALA A 79 -7.21 3.08 -17.46
N PRO A 80 -7.96 2.14 -16.85
CA PRO A 80 -8.80 2.50 -15.70
C PRO A 80 -8.02 2.69 -14.39
N VAL A 81 -6.91 1.99 -14.18
CA VAL A 81 -6.13 2.10 -12.94
C VAL A 81 -5.25 3.35 -12.95
N LEU A 82 -4.63 3.67 -14.08
CA LEU A 82 -3.78 4.85 -14.23
C LEU A 82 -4.58 6.15 -14.13
N GLU A 83 -5.75 6.23 -14.78
CA GLU A 83 -6.64 7.39 -14.66
C GLU A 83 -7.13 7.61 -13.23
N ARG A 84 -7.42 6.53 -12.49
CA ARG A 84 -7.80 6.62 -11.06
C ARG A 84 -6.65 7.13 -10.20
N ILE A 85 -5.42 6.66 -10.44
CA ILE A 85 -4.22 7.15 -9.74
C ILE A 85 -3.99 8.64 -10.06
N LYS A 86 -4.09 9.04 -11.33
CA LYS A 86 -3.91 10.42 -11.78
C LYS A 86 -4.90 11.38 -11.11
N ARG A 87 -6.19 11.01 -11.08
CA ARG A 87 -7.23 11.78 -10.38
C ARG A 87 -6.98 11.89 -8.88
N TRP A 88 -6.47 10.82 -8.25
CA TRP A 88 -6.11 10.85 -6.83
C TRP A 88 -4.96 11.82 -6.53
N VAL A 89 -3.92 11.84 -7.36
CA VAL A 89 -2.78 12.77 -7.18
C VAL A 89 -3.25 14.22 -7.36
N GLN A 90 -4.00 14.51 -8.43
CA GLN A 90 -4.52 15.85 -8.71
C GLN A 90 -5.54 16.36 -7.68
N GLY A 91 -6.21 15.46 -6.96
CA GLY A 91 -7.15 15.84 -5.90
C GLY A 91 -6.51 16.12 -4.54
N ASN A 92 -5.25 15.71 -4.32
CA ASN A 92 -4.57 15.81 -3.03
C ASN A 92 -3.32 16.71 -3.02
N PHE A 93 -2.84 17.17 -4.19
CA PHE A 93 -1.73 18.12 -4.37
C PHE A 93 -2.13 19.18 -5.38
#